data_AF-A0A7K4NM45-F1
#
_entry.id   AF-A0A7K4NM45-F1
#
_cell.length_a   1.000
_cell.length_b   1.000
_cell.length_c   1.000
_cell.angle_alpha   90.00
_cell.angle_beta   90.00
_cell.angle_gamma   90.00
#
_symmetry.space_group_name_H-M   'P 1'
#
loop_
_entity.id
_entity.type
_entity.pdbx_description
1 polymer ?
#
loop_
_entity_poly.entity_id
_entity_poly.type
_entity_poly.pdbx_seq_one_letter_code
_entity_poly.pdbx_strand_id
1 'polypeptide(L)'
;MVTIDEYLKGILGQILASYKTLTELNDNPNDLEIIKKELSKISGLLQVVRSKLDGKKYQTDHLVALYKLATYYIDTYDFTREIEILGQVYYKDSDRLKNLRLLIIDSLNDKKLIEKLQTILIEL
;
A
#
# COMPACT_ATOMS: atom_id res chain seq x y z
N MET A 1 27.54 -4.44 -0.79
CA MET A 1 26.73 -3.71 -1.78
C MET A 1 25.39 -4.41 -1.83
N VAL A 2 24.31 -3.76 -1.38
CA VAL A 2 22.98 -4.41 -1.27
C VAL A 2 22.46 -4.69 -2.68
N THR A 3 22.01 -5.93 -2.93
CA THR A 3 21.44 -6.31 -4.23
C THR A 3 20.09 -5.63 -4.44
N ILE A 4 19.62 -5.54 -5.69
CA ILE A 4 18.28 -5.00 -5.96
C ILE A 4 17.19 -5.84 -5.27
N ASP A 5 17.39 -7.15 -5.16
CA ASP A 5 16.45 -8.07 -4.54
C ASP A 5 16.38 -7.87 -3.03
N GLU A 6 17.53 -7.76 -2.34
CA GLU A 6 17.56 -7.42 -0.89
C GLU A 6 16.89 -6.08 -0.60
N TYR A 7 17.09 -5.09 -1.47
CA TYR A 7 16.45 -3.79 -1.35
C TYR A 7 14.92 -3.89 -1.52
N LEU A 8 14.47 -4.61 -2.55
CA LEU A 8 13.04 -4.82 -2.80
C LEU A 8 12.39 -5.64 -1.69
N LYS A 9 13.05 -6.68 -1.16
CA LYS A 9 12.60 -7.43 0.03
C LYS A 9 12.30 -6.51 1.20
N GLY A 10 13.21 -5.59 1.50
CA GLY A 10 13.03 -4.62 2.58
C GLY A 10 11.83 -3.69 2.36
N ILE A 11 11.56 -3.31 1.11
CA ILE A 11 10.39 -2.48 0.77
C ILE A 11 9.09 -3.28 0.88
N LEU A 12 9.04 -4.46 0.27
CA LEU A 12 7.86 -5.32 0.27
C LEU A 12 7.46 -5.71 1.70
N GLY A 13 8.44 -6.07 2.54
CA GLY A 13 8.19 -6.35 3.95
C GLY A 13 7.57 -5.17 4.70
N GLN A 14 8.01 -3.94 4.42
CA GLN A 14 7.44 -2.74 5.04
C GLN A 14 6.02 -2.43 4.55
N ILE A 15 5.73 -2.65 3.27
CA ILE A 15 4.36 -2.50 2.72
C ILE A 15 3.43 -3.49 3.41
N LEU A 16 3.83 -4.77 3.49
CA LEU A 16 3.02 -5.82 4.11
C LEU A 16 2.80 -5.58 5.61
N ALA A 17 3.81 -5.05 6.32
CA ALA A 17 3.67 -4.66 7.72
C ALA A 17 2.64 -3.53 7.90
N SER A 18 2.71 -2.49 7.07
CA SER A 18 1.75 -1.38 7.09
C SER A 18 0.33 -1.83 6.75
N TYR A 19 0.18 -2.71 5.75
CA TYR A 19 -1.11 -3.32 5.42
C TYR A 19 -1.67 -4.11 6.61
N LYS A 20 -0.85 -4.93 7.27
CA LYS A 20 -1.26 -5.66 8.48
C LYS A 20 -1.74 -4.71 9.58
N THR A 21 -1.03 -3.61 9.83
CA THR A 21 -1.47 -2.59 10.78
C THR A 21 -2.87 -2.06 10.44
N LEU A 22 -3.16 -1.74 9.17
CA LEU A 22 -4.49 -1.31 8.73
C LEU A 22 -5.57 -2.36 9.03
N THR A 23 -5.27 -3.65 8.82
CA THR A 23 -6.24 -4.73 9.09
C THR A 23 -6.55 -4.94 10.57
N GLU A 24 -5.64 -4.56 11.46
CA GLU A 24 -5.73 -4.79 12.91
C GLU A 24 -6.33 -3.60 13.70
N LEU A 25 -6.68 -2.50 13.02
CA LEU A 25 -7.34 -1.34 13.66
C LEU A 25 -8.74 -1.67 14.17
N ASN A 26 -9.17 -0.91 15.19
CA ASN A 26 -10.46 -1.09 15.87
C ASN A 26 -11.46 0.04 15.59
N ASP A 27 -11.16 0.90 14.61
CA ASP A 27 -12.02 1.99 14.15
C ASP A 27 -12.32 3.06 15.22
N ASN A 28 -11.36 3.30 16.12
CA ASN A 28 -11.44 4.40 17.08
C ASN A 28 -11.10 5.73 16.39
N PRO A 29 -11.61 6.88 16.84
CA PRO A 29 -11.31 8.19 16.22
C PRO A 29 -9.81 8.48 16.00
N ASN A 30 -8.94 8.01 16.91
CA ASN A 30 -7.49 8.16 16.80
C ASN A 30 -6.87 7.30 15.69
N ASP A 31 -7.57 6.27 15.21
CA ASP A 31 -7.09 5.36 14.17
C ASP A 31 -7.06 6.06 12.80
N LEU A 32 -7.76 7.18 12.60
CA LEU A 32 -7.69 7.95 11.35
C LEU A 32 -6.26 8.45 11.06
N GLU A 33 -5.55 8.91 12.09
CA GLU A 33 -4.14 9.31 11.96
C GLU A 33 -3.25 8.11 11.60
N ILE A 34 -3.55 6.93 12.15
CA ILE A 34 -2.84 5.70 11.83
C ILE A 34 -3.10 5.29 10.37
N ILE A 35 -4.36 5.33 9.91
CA ILE A 35 -4.73 5.05 8.52
C ILE A 35 -3.98 5.97 7.57
N LYS A 36 -4.02 7.29 7.84
CA LYS A 36 -3.33 8.29 7.01
C LYS A 36 -1.83 8.00 6.92
N LYS A 37 -1.19 7.70 8.04
CA LYS A 37 0.24 7.40 8.11
C LYS A 37 0.60 6.13 7.35
N GLU A 38 -0.09 5.03 7.62
CA GLU A 38 0.23 3.74 7.00
C GLU A 38 -0.10 3.72 5.50
N LEU A 39 -1.19 4.36 5.07
CA LEU A 39 -1.51 4.51 3.64
C LEU A 39 -0.48 5.38 2.92
N SER A 40 -0.05 6.49 3.52
CA SER A 40 1.01 7.34 2.95
C SER A 40 2.31 6.57 2.79
N LYS A 41 2.66 5.74 3.79
CA LYS A 41 3.84 4.87 3.75
C LYS A 41 3.74 3.83 2.64
N ILE A 42 2.60 3.15 2.49
CA ILE A 42 2.39 2.18 1.40
C ILE A 42 2.53 2.86 0.04
N SER A 43 1.84 4.00 -0.16
CA SER A 43 1.86 4.74 -1.43
C SER A 43 3.26 5.22 -1.78
N GLY A 44 3.99 5.77 -0.80
CA GLY A 44 5.38 6.20 -1.00
C GLY A 44 6.32 5.04 -1.34
N LEU A 45 6.18 3.90 -0.68
CA LEU A 45 6.98 2.71 -0.97
C LEU A 45 6.66 2.11 -2.35
N LEU A 46 5.39 2.07 -2.76
CA LEU A 46 5.01 1.67 -4.12
C LEU A 46 5.57 2.65 -5.16
N GLN A 47 5.60 3.95 -4.89
CA GLN A 47 6.22 4.94 -5.77
C GLN A 47 7.73 4.72 -5.90
N VAL A 48 8.41 4.33 -4.82
CA VAL A 48 9.82 3.93 -4.85
C VAL A 48 10.01 2.70 -5.73
N VAL A 49 9.16 1.68 -5.59
CA VAL A 49 9.18 0.48 -6.45
C VAL A 49 9.01 0.87 -7.91
N ARG A 50 7.96 1.64 -8.24
CA ARG A 50 7.70 2.15 -9.59
C ARG A 50 8.94 2.85 -10.14
N SER A 51 9.47 3.83 -9.42
CA SER A 51 10.61 4.65 -9.86
C SER A 51 11.90 3.85 -10.03
N LYS A 52 12.13 2.85 -9.17
CA LYS A 52 13.30 1.97 -9.28
C LYS A 52 13.18 1.03 -10.46
N LEU A 53 11.97 0.52 -10.70
CA LEU A 53 11.66 -0.38 -11.80
C LEU A 53 11.26 0.35 -13.10
N ASP A 54 11.29 1.68 -13.10
CA ASP A 54 11.09 2.49 -14.29
C ASP A 54 12.37 2.53 -15.13
N GLY A 55 12.28 2.17 -16.40
CA GLY A 55 13.38 2.37 -17.35
C GLY A 55 14.54 1.34 -17.33
N LYS A 56 14.47 0.21 -16.62
CA LYS A 56 15.42 -0.90 -16.92
C LYS A 56 14.78 -1.99 -17.75
N LYS A 57 15.58 -2.58 -18.64
CA LYS A 57 15.30 -3.85 -19.33
C LYS A 57 15.28 -4.98 -18.29
N TYR A 58 14.24 -5.08 -17.49
CA TYR A 58 14.11 -6.13 -16.49
C TYR A 58 13.84 -7.47 -17.19
N GLN A 59 14.61 -8.49 -16.81
CA GLN A 59 14.66 -9.79 -17.48
C GLN A 59 13.84 -10.88 -16.79
N THR A 60 13.31 -10.62 -15.59
CA THR A 60 12.56 -11.61 -14.81
C THR A 60 11.09 -11.23 -14.68
N ASP A 61 10.21 -12.23 -14.80
CA ASP A 61 8.76 -12.05 -14.82
C ASP A 61 8.22 -11.41 -13.53
N HIS A 62 8.81 -11.73 -12.37
CA HIS A 62 8.38 -11.20 -11.07
C HIS A 62 8.63 -9.69 -10.93
N LEU A 63 9.73 -9.14 -11.46
CA LEU A 63 10.00 -7.70 -11.40
C LEU A 63 9.07 -6.91 -12.32
N VAL A 64 8.75 -7.46 -13.50
CA VAL A 64 7.77 -6.87 -14.42
C VAL A 64 6.37 -6.88 -13.79
N ALA A 65 5.99 -7.97 -13.13
CA ALA A 65 4.73 -8.05 -12.39
C ALA A 65 4.68 -7.01 -11.27
N LEU A 66 5.73 -6.88 -10.47
CA LEU A 66 5.83 -5.91 -9.38
C LEU A 66 5.67 -4.47 -9.88
N TYR A 67 6.37 -4.10 -10.96
CA TYR A 67 6.25 -2.77 -11.57
C TYR A 67 4.82 -2.46 -12.03
N LYS A 68 4.18 -3.40 -12.74
CA LYS A 68 2.81 -3.22 -13.24
C LYS A 68 1.81 -3.06 -12.11
N LEU A 69 1.95 -3.86 -11.05
CA LEU A 69 1.09 -3.80 -9.88
C LEU A 69 1.23 -2.47 -9.13
N ALA A 70 2.47 -2.04 -8.87
CA ALA A 70 2.73 -0.77 -8.20
C ALA A 70 2.19 0.42 -9.01
N THR A 71 2.44 0.43 -10.33
CA THR A 71 1.94 1.47 -11.24
C THR A 71 0.43 1.51 -11.26
N TYR A 72 -0.23 0.35 -11.40
CA TYR A 72 -1.68 0.26 -11.41
C TYR A 72 -2.30 0.84 -10.14
N TYR A 73 -1.80 0.47 -8.96
CA TYR A 73 -2.34 0.97 -7.70
C TYR A 73 -2.21 2.49 -7.60
N ILE A 74 -1.02 3.03 -7.88
CA ILE A 74 -0.73 4.48 -7.80
C ILE A 74 -1.61 5.29 -8.77
N ASP A 75 -1.82 4.78 -9.98
CA ASP A 75 -2.58 5.50 -11.00
C ASP A 75 -4.10 5.36 -10.81
N THR A 76 -4.57 4.37 -10.03
CA THR A 76 -6.00 4.06 -9.85
C THR A 76 -6.58 4.62 -8.55
N TYR A 77 -5.81 4.64 -7.47
CA TYR A 77 -6.32 4.91 -6.13
C TYR A 77 -5.69 6.16 -5.50
N ASP A 78 -6.56 7.08 -5.07
CA ASP A 78 -6.22 8.22 -4.23
C ASP A 78 -7.34 8.41 -3.21
N PHE A 79 -7.01 8.31 -1.91
CA PHE A 79 -7.95 8.45 -0.80
C PHE A 79 -7.75 9.77 -0.02
N THR A 80 -6.94 10.69 -0.54
CA THR A 80 -6.57 11.93 0.16
C THR A 80 -7.82 12.71 0.56
N ARG A 81 -8.76 12.86 -0.39
CA ARG A 81 -9.99 13.61 -0.18
C ARG A 81 -10.91 12.96 0.86
N GLU A 82 -11.07 11.65 0.79
CA GLU A 82 -11.91 10.87 1.70
C GLU A 82 -11.40 10.97 3.14
N ILE A 83 -10.08 10.84 3.32
CA ILE A 83 -9.41 11.00 4.62
C ILE A 83 -9.60 12.42 5.17
N GLU A 84 -9.42 13.45 4.34
CA GLU A 84 -9.59 14.85 4.74
C GLU A 84 -11.03 15.15 5.18
N ILE A 85 -12.02 14.74 4.37
CA ILE A 85 -13.44 14.93 4.70
C ILE A 85 -13.80 14.23 6.00
N LEU A 86 -13.32 13.00 6.19
CA LEU A 86 -13.59 12.26 7.42
C LEU A 86 -13.01 12.98 8.65
N GLY A 87 -11.77 13.45 8.56
CA GLY A 87 -11.11 14.17 9.67
C GLY A 87 -11.74 15.52 10.00
N GLN A 88 -12.34 16.20 9.02
CA GLN A 88 -12.95 17.53 9.23
C GLN A 88 -14.41 17.44 9.70
N VAL A 89 -15.20 16.57 9.06
CA VAL A 89 -16.67 16.58 9.20
C VAL A 89 -17.16 15.44 10.08
N TYR A 90 -16.48 14.29 10.04
CA TYR A 90 -16.97 13.03 10.59
C TYR A 90 -16.00 12.41 11.59
N TYR A 91 -15.16 13.22 12.24
CA TYR A 91 -14.07 12.76 13.11
C TYR A 91 -14.50 11.90 14.31
N LYS A 92 -15.80 11.91 14.66
CA LYS A 92 -16.40 11.09 15.73
C LYS A 92 -17.22 9.90 15.22
N ASP A 93 -17.37 9.75 13.91
CA ASP A 93 -18.19 8.72 13.28
C ASP A 93 -17.33 7.47 13.00
N SER A 94 -17.35 6.53 13.94
CA SER A 94 -16.58 5.28 13.87
C SER A 94 -17.03 4.39 12.70
N ASP A 95 -18.32 4.39 12.34
CA ASP A 95 -18.82 3.59 11.22
C ASP A 95 -18.28 4.11 9.87
N ARG A 96 -18.21 5.43 9.70
CA ARG A 96 -17.59 6.02 8.49
C ARG A 96 -16.09 5.77 8.43
N LEU A 97 -15.40 5.81 9.57
CA LEU A 97 -13.98 5.46 9.65
C LEU A 97 -13.75 4.00 9.24
N LYS A 98 -14.56 3.08 9.77
CA LYS A 98 -14.56 1.67 9.38
C LYS A 98 -14.79 1.48 7.89
N ASN A 99 -15.78 2.16 7.32
CA ASN A 99 -16.07 2.07 5.89
C ASN A 99 -14.90 2.55 5.03
N LEU A 100 -14.28 3.68 5.39
CA LEU A 100 -13.08 4.17 4.70
C LEU A 100 -11.93 3.16 4.80
N ARG A 101 -11.69 2.60 6.00
CA ARG A 101 -10.65 1.60 6.21
C ARG A 101 -10.85 0.36 5.34
N LEU A 102 -12.08 -0.15 5.27
CA LEU A 102 -12.41 -1.31 4.44
C LEU A 102 -12.20 -1.00 2.96
N LEU A 103 -12.63 0.17 2.47
CA LEU A 103 -12.37 0.60 1.08
C LEU A 103 -10.87 0.65 0.75
N ILE A 104 -10.06 1.16 1.67
CA ILE A 104 -8.60 1.18 1.52
C ILE A 104 -8.04 -0.24 1.46
N ILE A 105 -8.46 -1.13 2.37
CA ILE A 105 -8.02 -2.54 2.39
C ILE A 105 -8.43 -3.26 1.10
N ASP A 106 -9.65 -3.04 0.62
CA ASP A 106 -10.16 -3.64 -0.61
C ASP A 106 -9.37 -3.14 -1.83
N SER A 107 -9.04 -1.84 -1.89
CA SER A 107 -8.19 -1.30 -2.96
C SER A 107 -6.78 -1.90 -2.97
N LEU A 108 -6.21 -2.16 -1.79
CA LEU A 108 -4.89 -2.78 -1.65
C LEU A 108 -4.92 -4.26 -2.05
N ASN A 109 -6.09 -4.90 -2.05
CA ASN A 109 -6.27 -6.26 -2.54
C ASN A 109 -6.80 -6.34 -3.97
N ASP A 110 -7.11 -5.21 -4.62
CA ASP A 110 -7.47 -5.21 -6.02
C ASP A 110 -6.32 -5.80 -6.87
N LYS A 111 -6.69 -6.54 -7.93
CA LYS A 111 -5.78 -7.35 -8.74
C LYS A 111 -4.89 -8.32 -7.93
N LYS A 112 -5.30 -8.65 -6.69
CA LYS A 112 -4.55 -9.46 -5.73
C LYS A 112 -3.18 -8.84 -5.41
N LEU A 113 -3.10 -7.52 -5.31
CA LEU A 113 -1.82 -6.82 -5.09
C LEU A 113 -1.08 -7.37 -3.85
N ILE A 114 -1.68 -7.35 -2.66
CA ILE A 114 -1.01 -7.87 -1.43
C ILE A 114 -0.56 -9.34 -1.58
N GLU A 115 -1.43 -10.22 -2.07
CA GLU A 115 -1.10 -11.65 -2.30
C GLU A 115 0.11 -11.79 -3.23
N LYS A 116 0.16 -11.04 -4.33
CA LYS A 116 1.29 -11.06 -5.26
C LYS A 116 2.56 -10.46 -4.68
N LEU A 117 2.46 -9.41 -3.85
CA LEU A 117 3.63 -8.88 -3.15
C LEU A 117 4.22 -9.93 -2.20
N GLN A 118 3.39 -10.73 -1.53
CA GLN A 118 3.84 -11.84 -0.69
C GLN A 118 4.53 -12.94 -1.53
N THR A 119 3.95 -13.34 -2.66
CA THR A 119 4.58 -14.32 -3.56
C THR A 119 5.95 -13.84 -4.05
N ILE A 120 6.02 -12.60 -4.55
CA ILE A 120 7.27 -12.03 -5.06
C ILE A 120 8.31 -11.92 -3.93
N LEU A 121 7.91 -11.55 -2.71
CA LEU A 121 8.82 -11.48 -1.56
C LEU A 121 9.49 -12.83 -1.25
N ILE A 122 8.79 -13.95 -1.49
CA ILE A 122 9.31 -15.32 -1.29
C ILE A 122 10.25 -15.73 -2.44
N GLU A 123 10.00 -15.24 -3.65
CA GLU A 123 10.79 -15.56 -4.86
C GLU A 123 12.09 -14.73 -4.99
N LEU A 124 12.13 -13.52 -4.43
CA LEU A 124 13.33 -12.70 -4.31
C LEU A 124 14.35 -13.38 -3.38
#